data_AF-A0A0C2JX45-F1
#
_entry.id   AF-A0A0C2JX45-F1
#
_cell.length_a   1.000
_cell.length_b   1.000
_cell.length_c   1.000
_cell.angle_alpha   90.00
_cell.angle_beta   90.00
_cell.angle_gamma   90.00
#
_symmetry.space_group_name_H-M   'P 1'
#
loop_
_entity.id
_entity.type
_entity.pdbx_description
1 polymer ?
#
loop_
_entity_poly.entity_id
_entity_poly.type
_entity_poly.pdbx_seq_one_letter_code
_entity_poly.pdbx_strand_id
1 'polypeptide(L)'
;MEIDESAQARPYGLVLKKNQPLSKSVSSTVGKYFGDDDEEETNSEKPFDPRKIEISVGSSISQKLSQATLEKAQQEDQTVCQYDEVYDEMEEQKRLADPRRSQDSKDPKYMNDLLKVAAFRKRERARRMDRKIQKEREEEGDEFADTEVYITDAYC
;
A
#
# COMPACT_ATOMS: atom_id res chain seq x y z
N MET A 1 -21.43 -55.63 27.64
CA MET A 1 -21.61 -55.80 26.18
C MET A 1 -21.14 -54.51 25.56
N GLU A 2 -19.92 -54.57 25.03
CA GLU A 2 -19.30 -53.54 24.21
C GLU A 2 -19.98 -53.52 22.85
N ILE A 3 -20.23 -52.32 22.31
CA ILE A 3 -20.49 -52.14 20.88
C ILE A 3 -19.69 -50.90 20.47
N ASP A 4 -18.57 -51.16 19.79
CA ASP A 4 -17.75 -50.17 19.09
C ASP A 4 -18.55 -49.53 17.95
N GLU A 5 -18.70 -48.21 17.99
CA GLU A 5 -19.31 -47.43 16.91
C GLU A 5 -18.20 -47.00 15.93
N SER A 6 -17.99 -47.83 14.92
CA SER A 6 -17.04 -47.60 13.82
C SER A 6 -17.37 -46.33 13.04
N ALA A 7 -16.41 -45.41 12.95
CA ALA A 7 -16.52 -44.18 12.16
C ALA A 7 -16.53 -44.48 10.64
N GLN A 8 -17.66 -44.23 9.98
CA GLN A 8 -17.77 -44.34 8.52
C GLN A 8 -17.03 -43.18 7.83
N ALA A 9 -16.08 -43.51 6.96
CA ALA A 9 -15.38 -42.54 6.11
C ALA A 9 -16.33 -42.04 5.01
N ARG A 10 -16.46 -40.70 4.89
CA ARG A 10 -17.30 -40.06 3.87
C ARG A 10 -16.59 -40.15 2.50
N PRO A 11 -17.26 -40.63 1.43
CA PRO A 11 -16.62 -40.91 0.13
C PRO A 11 -16.38 -39.66 -0.74
N TYR A 12 -16.52 -38.46 -0.19
CA TYR A 12 -16.26 -37.20 -0.88
C TYR A 12 -15.75 -36.16 0.11
N GLY A 13 -14.56 -35.64 -0.18
CA GLY A 13 -13.87 -34.62 0.62
C GLY A 13 -12.40 -34.52 0.19
N LEU A 14 -11.86 -33.29 0.13
CA LEU A 14 -10.44 -33.05 -0.16
C LEU A 14 -9.60 -33.56 1.03
N VAL A 15 -8.99 -34.72 0.89
CA VAL A 15 -8.12 -35.31 1.91
C VAL A 15 -6.75 -34.63 1.87
N LEU A 16 -6.55 -33.63 2.74
CA LEU A 16 -5.25 -33.02 2.95
C LEU A 16 -4.37 -33.97 3.76
N LYS A 17 -3.31 -34.50 3.15
CA LYS A 17 -2.27 -35.25 3.87
C LYS A 17 -1.53 -34.28 4.79
N LYS A 18 -1.78 -34.34 6.10
CA LYS A 18 -0.93 -33.66 7.09
C LYS A 18 0.48 -34.22 6.96
N ASN A 19 1.46 -33.31 6.85
CA ASN A 19 2.90 -33.53 6.85
C ASN A 19 3.54 -33.68 5.45
N GLN A 20 3.52 -32.58 4.67
CA GLN A 20 4.68 -32.23 3.86
C GLN A 20 5.25 -30.90 4.38
N PRO A 21 6.52 -30.84 4.81
CA PRO A 21 7.15 -29.57 5.09
C PRO A 21 7.39 -28.83 3.77
N LEU A 22 6.62 -27.76 3.54
CA LEU A 22 6.88 -26.79 2.49
C LEU A 22 8.20 -26.09 2.85
N SER A 23 9.30 -26.48 2.20
CA SER A 23 10.60 -25.83 2.37
C SER A 23 10.49 -24.40 1.86
N LYS A 24 10.41 -23.43 2.79
CA LYS A 24 10.56 -22.01 2.48
C LYS A 24 12.02 -21.77 2.13
N SER A 25 12.34 -21.59 0.84
CA SER A 25 13.59 -20.97 0.43
C SER A 25 13.52 -19.49 0.77
N VAL A 26 14.09 -19.11 1.92
CA VAL A 26 14.37 -17.71 2.21
C VAL A 26 15.71 -17.40 1.55
N SER A 27 15.67 -16.89 0.31
CA SER A 27 16.85 -16.29 -0.30
C SER A 27 17.08 -14.94 0.38
N SER A 28 18.05 -14.89 1.29
CA SER A 28 18.50 -13.64 1.91
C SER A 28 19.28 -12.82 0.89
N THR A 29 18.59 -11.95 0.17
CA THR A 29 19.23 -10.94 -0.68
C THR A 29 19.86 -9.87 0.21
N VAL A 30 21.12 -10.10 0.57
CA VAL A 30 21.98 -9.08 1.18
C VAL A 30 22.41 -8.12 0.06
N GLY A 31 21.85 -6.91 0.08
CA GLY A 31 22.44 -5.66 -0.44
C GLY A 31 22.92 -5.61 -1.89
N LYS A 32 22.03 -5.24 -2.83
CA LYS A 32 22.42 -4.58 -4.09
C LYS A 32 22.54 -3.06 -3.83
N TYR A 33 23.72 -2.57 -3.43
CA TYR A 33 23.97 -1.14 -3.20
C TYR A 33 24.81 -0.45 -4.29
N PHE A 34 25.33 -1.19 -5.27
CA PHE A 34 25.96 -0.66 -6.48
C PHE A 34 25.78 -1.69 -7.60
N GLY A 35 24.96 -1.39 -8.60
CA GLY A 35 24.75 -2.28 -9.74
C GLY A 35 23.48 -1.92 -10.50
N ASP A 36 23.68 -1.15 -11.57
CA ASP A 36 22.76 -0.97 -12.69
C ASP A 36 22.47 -2.36 -13.30
N ASP A 37 21.22 -2.80 -13.22
CA ASP A 37 20.76 -4.13 -13.65
C ASP A 37 19.27 -4.01 -14.01
N ASP A 38 19.04 -3.34 -15.14
CA ASP A 38 17.78 -3.35 -15.89
C ASP A 38 17.51 -4.79 -16.39
N GLU A 39 16.83 -5.59 -15.58
CA GLU A 39 16.23 -6.86 -16.02
C GLU A 39 14.70 -6.78 -15.92
N GLU A 40 14.09 -6.31 -17.02
CA GLU A 40 12.67 -6.45 -17.34
C GLU A 40 12.36 -7.92 -17.71
N GLU A 41 11.97 -8.72 -16.72
CA GLU A 41 11.37 -10.05 -16.92
C GLU A 41 9.85 -9.90 -17.17
N THR A 42 9.46 -9.54 -18.40
CA THR A 42 8.06 -9.55 -18.82
C THR A 42 7.68 -10.95 -19.32
N ASN A 43 7.17 -11.80 -18.42
CA ASN A 43 6.36 -12.96 -18.81
C ASN A 43 5.01 -12.47 -19.36
N SER A 44 4.99 -12.07 -20.63
CA SER A 44 3.75 -11.72 -21.33
C SER A 44 3.07 -13.01 -21.80
N GLU A 45 2.09 -13.46 -21.04
CA GLU A 45 1.07 -14.40 -21.48
C GLU A 45 0.43 -13.86 -22.77
N LYS A 46 0.26 -14.72 -23.78
CA LYS A 46 -0.29 -14.33 -25.08
C LYS A 46 -1.67 -13.65 -24.88
N PRO A 47 -1.95 -12.54 -25.57
CA PRO A 47 -3.22 -11.83 -25.42
C PRO A 47 -4.38 -12.73 -25.85
N PHE A 48 -5.34 -12.92 -24.94
CA PHE A 48 -6.63 -13.51 -25.22
C PHE A 48 -7.34 -12.67 -26.29
N ASP A 49 -7.50 -13.21 -27.50
CA ASP A 49 -8.15 -12.49 -28.62
C ASP A 49 -9.66 -12.80 -28.62
N PRO A 50 -10.52 -11.85 -28.19
CA PRO A 50 -11.96 -12.10 -28.04
C PRO A 50 -12.69 -12.27 -29.38
N ARG A 51 -12.00 -12.07 -30.52
CA ARG A 51 -12.59 -12.12 -31.87
C ARG A 51 -12.77 -13.55 -32.41
N LYS A 52 -12.23 -14.56 -31.73
CA LYS A 52 -12.25 -15.97 -32.17
C LYS A 52 -13.34 -16.82 -31.51
N ILE A 53 -14.35 -16.18 -30.92
CA ILE A 53 -15.51 -16.85 -30.32
C ILE A 53 -16.53 -17.14 -31.42
N GLU A 54 -16.47 -18.31 -32.04
CA GLU A 54 -17.53 -18.79 -32.94
C GLU A 54 -18.75 -19.20 -32.09
N ILE A 55 -19.76 -18.31 -32.04
CA ILE A 55 -21.02 -18.57 -31.34
C ILE A 55 -21.88 -19.47 -32.22
N SER A 56 -21.87 -20.77 -31.93
CA SER A 56 -22.76 -21.74 -32.59
C SER A 56 -24.23 -21.48 -32.21
N VAL A 57 -25.18 -21.71 -33.13
CA VAL A 57 -26.62 -21.43 -32.94
C VAL A 57 -27.23 -22.15 -31.72
N GLY A 58 -26.66 -23.28 -31.30
CA GLY A 58 -27.01 -23.97 -30.05
C GLY A 58 -26.70 -23.16 -28.77
N SER A 59 -25.79 -22.20 -28.86
CA SER A 59 -25.49 -21.22 -27.82
C SER A 59 -26.69 -20.30 -27.55
N SER A 60 -27.42 -19.88 -28.58
CA SER A 60 -28.56 -18.95 -28.42
C SER A 60 -29.74 -19.54 -27.66
N ILE A 61 -30.03 -20.84 -27.85
CA ILE A 61 -31.08 -21.55 -27.10
C ILE A 61 -30.62 -21.75 -25.66
N SER A 62 -29.35 -22.14 -25.46
CA SER A 62 -28.76 -22.31 -24.14
C SER A 62 -28.75 -20.99 -23.34
N GLN A 63 -28.47 -19.87 -24.01
CA GLN A 63 -28.53 -18.53 -23.44
C GLN A 63 -29.96 -18.18 -22.99
N LYS A 64 -30.97 -18.40 -23.83
CA LYS A 64 -32.38 -18.16 -23.47
C LYS A 64 -32.83 -19.00 -22.29
N LEU A 65 -32.44 -20.29 -22.27
CA LEU A 65 -32.74 -21.18 -21.13
C LEU A 65 -32.05 -20.69 -19.86
N SER A 66 -30.78 -20.27 -19.94
CA SER A 66 -30.03 -19.74 -18.80
C SER A 66 -30.63 -18.43 -18.26
N GLN A 67 -31.09 -17.54 -19.14
CA GLN A 67 -31.77 -16.30 -18.77
C GLN A 67 -33.10 -16.61 -18.07
N ALA A 68 -33.91 -17.51 -18.64
CA ALA A 68 -35.17 -17.91 -18.01
C ALA A 68 -34.98 -18.55 -16.63
N THR A 69 -33.91 -19.34 -16.43
CA THR A 69 -33.58 -19.88 -15.10
C THR A 69 -33.15 -18.80 -14.12
N LEU A 70 -32.41 -17.79 -14.59
CA LEU A 70 -31.91 -16.70 -13.77
C LEU A 70 -33.06 -15.77 -13.37
N GLU A 71 -33.95 -15.43 -14.31
CA GLU A 71 -35.18 -14.67 -14.05
C GLU A 71 -36.11 -15.38 -13.07
N LYS A 72 -36.28 -16.70 -13.22
CA LYS A 72 -37.07 -17.51 -12.28
C LYS A 72 -36.44 -17.47 -10.88
N ALA A 73 -35.12 -17.63 -10.79
CA ALA A 73 -34.42 -17.56 -9.51
C ALA A 73 -34.55 -16.17 -8.86
N GLN A 74 -34.48 -15.10 -9.66
CA GLN A 74 -34.68 -13.71 -9.18
C GLN A 74 -36.12 -13.43 -8.71
N GLN A 75 -37.12 -14.07 -9.31
CA GLN A 75 -38.52 -13.97 -8.88
C GLN A 75 -38.78 -14.70 -7.56
N GLU A 76 -38.13 -15.85 -7.36
CA GLU A 76 -38.21 -16.60 -6.12
C GLU A 76 -37.50 -15.84 -4.99
N ASP A 77 -36.31 -15.29 -5.26
CA ASP A 77 -35.55 -14.49 -4.29
C ASP A 77 -34.62 -13.47 -4.99
N GLN A 78 -34.77 -12.20 -4.62
CA GLN A 78 -33.99 -11.09 -5.17
C GLN A 78 -32.53 -11.09 -4.70
N THR A 79 -32.22 -11.82 -3.61
CA THR A 79 -30.86 -11.88 -3.02
C THR A 79 -29.99 -12.98 -3.62
N VAL A 80 -30.52 -13.80 -4.53
CA VAL A 80 -29.82 -14.96 -5.13
C VAL A 80 -28.47 -14.60 -5.76
N CYS A 81 -28.30 -13.37 -6.24
CA CYS A 81 -27.07 -12.90 -6.88
C CYS A 81 -26.25 -11.92 -6.00
N GLN A 82 -26.65 -11.62 -4.76
CA GLN A 82 -26.03 -10.62 -3.89
C GLN A 82 -24.84 -11.16 -3.07
N TYR A 83 -23.99 -11.99 -3.68
CA TYR A 83 -22.83 -12.57 -2.96
C TYR A 83 -21.83 -11.51 -2.51
N ASP A 84 -21.54 -10.54 -3.39
CA ASP A 84 -20.56 -9.49 -3.10
C ASP A 84 -21.07 -8.57 -1.96
N GLU A 85 -22.35 -8.20 -1.98
CA GLU A 85 -22.96 -7.33 -0.95
C GLU A 85 -22.89 -7.97 0.44
N VAL A 86 -23.24 -9.26 0.57
CA VAL A 86 -23.16 -9.99 1.86
C VAL A 86 -21.72 -10.16 2.33
N TYR A 87 -20.78 -10.38 1.40
CA TYR A 87 -19.37 -10.50 1.75
C TYR A 87 -18.80 -9.16 2.22
N ASP A 88 -19.12 -8.08 1.49
CA ASP A 88 -18.74 -6.72 1.84
C ASP A 88 -19.28 -6.39 3.22
N GLU A 89 -20.57 -6.60 3.49
CA GLU A 89 -21.18 -6.41 4.82
C GLU A 89 -20.45 -7.21 5.91
N MET A 90 -20.09 -8.47 5.65
CA MET A 90 -19.36 -9.30 6.61
C MET A 90 -17.93 -8.78 6.87
N GLU A 91 -17.23 -8.33 5.83
CA GLU A 91 -15.93 -7.68 5.93
C GLU A 91 -16.02 -6.34 6.67
N GLU A 92 -17.06 -5.54 6.41
CA GLU A 92 -17.33 -4.29 7.11
C GLU A 92 -17.57 -4.54 8.60
N GLN A 93 -18.43 -5.51 8.92
CA GLN A 93 -18.70 -5.91 10.30
C GLN A 93 -17.44 -6.44 10.99
N LYS A 94 -16.63 -7.25 10.32
CA LYS A 94 -15.32 -7.70 10.84
C LYS A 94 -14.37 -6.53 11.07
N ARG A 95 -14.32 -5.58 10.14
CA ARG A 95 -13.48 -4.39 10.21
C ARG A 95 -13.88 -3.49 11.38
N LEU A 96 -15.18 -3.32 11.61
CA LEU A 96 -15.74 -2.56 12.73
C LEU A 96 -15.57 -3.30 14.07
N ALA A 97 -15.70 -4.63 14.07
CA ALA A 97 -15.56 -5.47 15.25
C ALA A 97 -14.10 -5.74 15.64
N ASP A 98 -13.13 -5.55 14.74
CA ASP A 98 -11.71 -5.73 15.05
C ASP A 98 -11.18 -4.51 15.83
N PRO A 99 -10.97 -4.64 17.17
CA PRO A 99 -10.49 -3.52 17.99
C PRO A 99 -9.08 -3.08 17.58
N ARG A 100 -8.32 -3.91 16.83
CA ARG A 100 -6.96 -3.57 16.36
C ARG A 100 -6.99 -2.55 15.24
N ARG A 101 -8.05 -2.52 14.43
CA ARG A 101 -8.25 -1.55 13.35
C ARG A 101 -8.94 -0.28 13.83
N SER A 102 -9.77 -0.34 14.88
CA SER A 102 -10.23 0.91 15.56
C SER A 102 -9.08 1.76 16.13
N GLN A 103 -7.87 1.21 16.19
CA GLN A 103 -6.63 1.89 16.56
C GLN A 103 -5.93 2.51 15.35
N ASP A 104 -6.68 2.95 14.33
CA ASP A 104 -6.21 3.72 13.18
C ASP A 104 -5.61 5.09 13.55
N SER A 105 -5.50 5.42 14.84
CA SER A 105 -4.76 6.56 15.38
C SER A 105 -3.51 6.15 16.18
N LYS A 106 -2.89 5.01 15.84
CA LYS A 106 -1.53 4.72 16.31
C LYS A 106 -0.55 5.59 15.57
N ASP A 107 -0.37 6.81 16.07
CA ASP A 107 0.69 7.69 15.64
C ASP A 107 2.02 6.91 15.62
N PRO A 108 2.85 7.08 14.57
CA PRO A 108 4.12 6.39 14.49
C PRO A 108 4.96 6.73 15.72
N LYS A 109 5.56 5.69 16.34
CA LYS A 109 6.27 5.78 17.63
C LYS A 109 7.27 6.95 17.73
N TYR A 110 7.83 7.41 16.60
CA TYR A 110 8.89 8.43 16.56
C TYR A 110 8.56 9.71 15.78
N MET A 111 7.32 9.88 15.27
CA MET A 111 6.98 11.05 14.44
C MET A 111 7.23 12.37 15.18
N ASN A 112 6.83 12.42 16.44
CA ASN A 112 7.01 13.59 17.29
C ASN A 112 8.48 13.96 17.50
N ASP A 113 9.36 12.98 17.64
CA ASP A 113 10.78 13.23 17.86
C ASP A 113 11.48 13.70 16.58
N LEU A 114 11.08 13.17 15.41
CA LEU A 114 11.54 13.67 14.12
C LEU A 114 11.17 15.15 13.92
N LEU A 115 9.92 15.51 14.23
CA LEU A 115 9.45 16.90 14.15
C LEU A 115 10.22 17.83 15.09
N LYS A 116 10.47 17.39 16.34
CA LYS A 116 11.29 18.15 17.30
C LYS A 116 12.72 18.37 16.80
N VAL A 117 13.36 17.32 16.27
CA VAL A 117 14.72 17.41 15.74
C VAL A 117 14.79 18.33 14.52
N ALA A 118 13.81 18.26 13.61
CA ALA A 118 13.72 19.14 12.47
C ALA A 118 13.58 20.62 12.91
N ALA A 119 12.71 20.90 13.89
CA ALA A 119 12.56 22.23 14.46
C ALA A 119 13.85 22.73 15.13
N PHE A 120 14.56 21.86 15.86
CA PHE A 120 15.85 22.18 16.47
C PHE A 120 16.90 22.56 15.42
N ARG A 121 17.05 21.76 14.36
CA ARG A 121 17.98 22.03 13.25
C ARG A 121 17.67 23.36 12.55
N LYS A 122 16.38 23.66 12.33
CA LYS A 122 15.94 24.92 11.72
C LYS A 122 16.35 26.12 12.59
N ARG A 123 16.10 26.04 13.90
CA ARG A 123 16.48 27.09 14.85
C ARG A 123 17.99 27.28 14.93
N GLU A 124 18.76 26.20 14.99
CA GLU A 124 20.21 26.29 15.07
C GLU A 124 20.83 26.81 13.77
N ARG A 125 20.26 26.46 12.61
CA ARG A 125 20.66 27.04 11.33
C ARG A 125 20.43 28.56 11.32
N ALA A 126 19.29 29.05 11.79
CA ALA A 126 19.02 30.48 11.88
C ALA A 126 20.06 31.19 12.75
N ARG A 127 20.31 30.70 13.98
CA ARG A 127 21.34 31.29 14.87
C ARG A 127 22.75 31.30 14.29
N ARG A 128 23.11 30.30 13.49
CA ARG A 128 24.41 30.28 12.80
C ARG A 128 24.46 31.35 11.72
N MET A 129 23.39 31.52 10.95
CA MET A 129 23.29 32.56 9.93
C MET A 129 23.36 33.95 10.56
N ASP A 130 22.64 34.19 11.66
CA ASP A 130 22.66 35.49 12.35
C ASP A 130 24.07 35.85 12.84
N ARG A 131 24.77 34.88 13.45
CA ARG A 131 26.18 35.07 13.86
C ARG A 131 27.12 35.31 12.69
N LYS A 132 26.88 34.65 11.55
CA LYS A 132 27.66 34.86 10.32
C LYS A 132 27.44 36.28 9.78
N ILE A 133 26.19 36.73 9.72
CA ILE A 133 25.83 38.07 9.25
C ILE A 133 26.42 39.16 10.15
N GLN A 134 26.40 38.96 11.48
CA GLN A 134 26.99 39.92 12.39
C GLN A 134 28.51 40.04 12.18
N LYS A 135 29.20 38.91 12.02
CA LYS A 135 30.64 38.87 11.74
C LYS A 135 30.97 39.53 10.40
N GLU A 136 30.16 39.30 9.36
CA GLU A 136 30.31 39.95 8.06
C GLU A 136 30.14 41.48 8.16
N ARG A 137 29.19 41.98 8.96
CA ARG A 137 29.01 43.42 9.18
C ARG A 137 30.15 44.07 9.96
N GLU A 138 30.71 43.36 10.93
CA GLU A 138 31.88 43.83 11.68
C GLU A 138 33.11 43.89 10.76
N GLU A 139 33.34 42.85 9.96
CA GLU A 139 34.44 42.80 8.98
C GLU A 139 34.31 43.86 7.88
N GLU A 140 33.11 44.06 7.31
CA GLU A 140 32.85 45.13 6.34
C GLU A 140 33.03 46.52 6.96
N GLY A 141 32.59 46.73 8.21
CA GLY A 141 32.79 48.00 8.91
C GLY A 141 34.25 48.31 9.21
N ASP A 142 35.03 47.29 9.56
CA ASP A 142 36.46 47.40 9.83
C ASP A 142 37.27 47.66 8.55
N GLU A 143 36.89 47.08 7.40
CA GLU A 143 37.58 47.26 6.12
C GLU A 143 37.55 48.72 5.60
N PHE A 144 36.52 49.50 5.95
CA PHE A 144 36.39 50.90 5.56
C PHE A 144 36.78 51.90 6.66
N ALA A 145 37.18 51.43 7.85
CA ALA A 145 37.54 52.30 8.98
C ALA A 145 38.78 53.17 8.71
N ASP A 146 39.73 52.66 7.94
CA ASP A 146 40.98 53.37 7.59
C ASP A 146 40.86 54.17 6.27
N THR A 147 39.69 54.19 5.62
CA THR A 147 39.48 54.93 4.38
C THR A 147 39.01 56.36 4.64
N GLU A 148 39.56 57.33 3.89
CA GLU A 148 39.28 58.76 4.08
C GLU A 148 37.83 59.10 3.70
N VAL A 149 37.02 59.57 4.66
CA VAL A 149 35.64 60.02 4.43
C VAL A 149 35.64 61.49 4.01
N TYR A 150 35.51 61.76 2.71
CA TYR A 150 35.36 63.13 2.21
C TYR A 150 33.91 63.59 2.30
N ILE A 151 33.58 64.38 3.32
CA ILE A 151 32.33 65.14 3.37
C ILE A 151 32.51 66.32 2.42
N THR A 152 31.78 66.33 1.30
CA THR A 152 31.75 67.48 0.40
C THR A 152 30.49 68.28 0.69
N ASP A 153 30.63 69.58 0.97
CA ASP A 153 29.52 70.52 1.26
C ASP A 153 28.63 70.80 0.03
N ALA A 154 28.58 69.89 -0.95
CA ALA A 154 27.90 70.10 -2.23
C ALA A 154 26.37 70.15 -2.13
N TYR A 155 25.79 69.88 -0.96
CA TYR A 155 24.36 70.05 -0.67
C TYR A 155 24.17 70.53 0.77
N CYS A 156 24.23 71.85 0.97
CA CYS A 156 23.54 72.59 2.00
C CYS A 156 22.66 73.64 1.32
#